data_AF-A0A7C3EBV1-F1
#
_entry.id   AF-A0A7C3EBV1-F1
#
_cell.length_a   1.000
_cell.length_b   1.000
_cell.length_c   1.000
_cell.angle_alpha   90.00
_cell.angle_beta   90.00
_cell.angle_gamma   90.00
#
_symmetry.space_group_name_H-M   'P 1'
#
loop_
_entity.id
_entity.type
_entity.pdbx_description
1 polymer ?
#
loop_
_entity_poly.entity_id
_entity_poly.type
_entity_poly.pdbx_seq_one_letter_code
_entity_poly.pdbx_strand_id
1 'polypeptide(L)'
;MMKRESTTKKTGTCCCEIAFGITSREPAQASPQRLLSINRGHWTIENSCHYILDWNWDEDRCRIRTGYGPENMSRLRRFAIGVIKSRGVTNVAQKIRQLCLNIRLVFDYLRMTANSCSAVRCR
;
A
#
# COMPACT_ATOMS: atom_id res chain seq x y z
N MET A 1 13.11 19.63 14.44
CA MET A 1 12.25 19.26 15.57
C MET A 1 10.80 19.33 15.11
N MET A 2 10.00 18.29 15.33
CA MET A 2 8.57 18.27 15.01
C MET A 2 7.78 17.93 16.27
N LYS A 3 6.74 18.71 16.56
CA LYS A 3 5.77 18.41 17.62
C LYS A 3 4.69 17.48 17.07
N ARG A 4 4.40 16.38 17.76
CA ARG A 4 3.30 15.47 17.46
C ARG A 4 2.31 15.52 18.61
N GLU A 5 1.04 15.67 18.27
CA GLU A 5 -0.06 15.58 19.22
C GLU A 5 -0.85 14.32 18.87
N SER A 6 -1.08 13.47 19.85
CA SER A 6 -1.79 12.20 19.71
C SER A 6 -2.89 12.13 20.76
N THR A 7 -4.04 11.61 20.38
CA THR A 7 -5.17 11.39 21.30
C THR A 7 -5.54 9.93 21.33
N THR A 8 -5.48 9.33 22.51
CA THR A 8 -5.91 7.94 22.71
C THR A 8 -7.42 7.87 22.67
N LYS A 9 -7.99 7.23 21.63
CA LYS A 9 -9.44 7.19 21.39
C LYS A 9 -10.25 6.57 22.53
N LYS A 10 -9.67 5.65 23.32
CA LYS A 10 -10.36 4.97 24.42
C LYS A 10 -10.51 5.83 25.67
N THR A 11 -9.56 6.71 25.95
CA THR A 11 -9.49 7.47 27.21
C THR A 11 -9.63 8.98 27.01
N GLY A 12 -9.57 9.47 25.76
CA GLY A 12 -9.56 10.89 25.44
C GLY A 12 -8.26 11.61 25.82
N THR A 13 -7.28 10.89 26.36
CA THR A 13 -6.02 11.48 26.83
C THR A 13 -5.22 12.00 25.64
N CYS A 14 -4.88 13.29 25.67
CA CYS A 14 -3.98 13.91 24.71
C CYS A 14 -2.53 13.80 25.23
N CYS A 15 -1.62 13.37 24.37
CA CYS A 15 -0.20 13.34 24.64
C CYS A 15 0.52 14.20 23.60
N CYS A 16 1.54 14.94 24.05
CA CYS A 16 2.41 15.74 23.20
C CYS A 16 3.81 15.13 23.21
N GLU A 17 4.32 14.79 22.03
CA GLU A 17 5.63 14.22 21.85
C GLU A 17 6.49 15.11 20.95
N ILE A 18 7.79 15.18 21.27
CA ILE A 18 8.78 15.86 20.43
C ILE A 18 9.54 14.79 19.66
N ALA A 19 9.48 14.87 18.33
CA ALA A 19 10.23 14.00 17.43
C ALA A 19 11.42 14.76 16.82
N PHE A 20 12.60 14.15 16.88
CA PHE A 20 13.79 14.58 16.15
C PHE A 20 13.94 13.74 14.89
N GLY A 21 14.26 14.38 13.77
CA GLY A 21 14.44 13.72 12.48
C GLY A 21 15.78 14.11 11.89
N ILE A 22 16.42 13.17 11.21
CA ILE A 22 17.66 13.38 10.48
C ILE A 22 17.33 13.31 8.99
N THR A 23 17.92 14.19 8.19
CA THR A 23 17.76 14.19 6.75
C THR A 23 19.10 14.44 6.08
N SER A 24 19.36 13.76 4.97
CA SER A 24 20.50 14.02 4.08
C SER A 24 20.25 15.21 3.15
N ARG A 25 19.11 15.90 3.27
CA ARG A 25 18.77 17.07 2.47
C ARG A 25 19.51 18.30 2.98
N GLU A 26 20.00 19.09 2.04
CA GLU A 26 20.59 20.41 2.33
C GLU A 26 19.59 21.34 3.02
N PRO A 27 20.04 22.29 3.88
CA PRO A 27 19.16 23.22 4.58
C PRO A 27 18.18 23.97 3.68
N ALA A 28 18.59 24.34 2.46
CA ALA A 28 17.75 25.00 1.47
C ALA A 28 16.57 24.14 0.97
N GLN A 29 16.68 22.82 1.05
CA GLN A 29 15.66 21.85 0.63
C GLN A 29 14.87 21.25 1.81
N ALA A 30 15.30 21.53 3.04
CA ALA A 30 14.80 20.93 4.27
C ALA A 30 13.93 21.90 5.08
N SER A 31 13.11 22.71 4.39
CA SER A 31 12.18 23.60 5.09
C SER A 31 11.23 22.80 6.01
N PRO A 32 10.84 23.34 7.18
CA PRO A 32 9.98 22.62 8.13
C PRO A 32 8.68 22.10 7.49
N GLN A 33 8.05 22.90 6.64
CA GLN A 33 6.82 22.55 5.93
C GLN A 33 7.02 21.36 5.00
N ARG A 34 8.16 21.31 4.30
CA ARG A 34 8.49 20.22 3.38
C ARG A 34 8.85 18.94 4.11
N LEU A 35 9.61 19.03 5.20
CA LEU A 35 9.90 17.86 6.03
C LEU A 35 8.63 17.29 6.65
N LEU A 36 7.71 18.16 7.10
CA LEU A 36 6.42 17.73 7.63
C LEU A 36 5.56 17.06 6.55
N SER A 37 5.52 17.59 5.33
CA SER A 37 4.75 16.99 4.23
C SER A 37 5.31 15.63 3.81
N ILE A 38 6.64 15.48 3.75
CA ILE A 38 7.30 14.20 3.50
C ILE A 38 7.00 13.20 4.62
N ASN A 39 7.13 13.61 5.88
CA ASN A 39 6.86 12.76 7.03
C ASN A 39 5.39 12.28 7.04
N ARG A 40 4.43 13.18 6.76
CA ARG A 40 3.02 12.81 6.61
C ARG A 40 2.77 11.91 5.41
N GLY A 41 3.43 12.17 4.28
CA GLY A 41 3.34 11.33 3.08
C GLY A 41 3.93 9.93 3.28
N HIS A 42 4.90 9.77 4.16
CA HIS A 42 5.47 8.46 4.48
C HIS A 42 4.42 7.52 5.09
N TRP A 43 3.49 8.04 5.90
CA TRP A 43 2.35 7.27 6.44
C TRP A 43 1.41 6.72 5.37
N THR A 44 1.44 7.28 4.16
CA THR A 44 0.67 6.72 3.04
C THR A 44 1.14 5.30 2.69
N ILE A 45 2.40 4.93 2.96
CA ILE A 45 2.90 3.56 2.74
C ILE A 45 2.18 2.58 3.65
N GLU A 46 2.03 2.92 4.93
CA GLU A 46 1.33 2.10 5.92
C GLU A 46 -0.15 1.93 5.54
N ASN A 47 -0.85 3.05 5.33
CA ASN A 47 -2.28 3.03 5.04
C ASN A 47 -2.60 2.41 3.68
N SER A 48 -1.71 2.56 2.70
CA SER A 48 -1.97 2.10 1.33
C SER A 48 -1.50 0.67 1.11
N CYS A 49 -0.38 0.24 1.70
CA CYS A 49 0.20 -1.06 1.43
C CYS A 49 -0.10 -2.04 2.57
N HIS A 50 0.36 -1.73 3.78
CA HIS A 50 0.30 -2.62 4.94
C HIS A 50 -1.14 -2.96 5.31
N TYR A 51 -1.99 -1.95 5.52
CA TYR A 51 -3.41 -2.20 5.83
C TYR A 51 -4.12 -3.09 4.80
N ILE A 52 -3.79 -2.95 3.51
CA ILE A 52 -4.39 -3.77 2.46
C ILE A 52 -3.90 -5.22 2.55
N LEU A 53 -2.61 -5.43 2.81
CA LEU A 53 -2.01 -6.75 2.99
C LEU A 53 -2.59 -7.48 4.20
N ASP A 54 -2.61 -6.80 5.35
CA ASP A 54 -3.07 -7.38 6.61
C ASP A 54 -4.56 -7.72 6.52
N TRP A 55 -5.38 -6.79 6.00
CA TRP A 55 -6.83 -6.96 6.01
C TRP A 55 -7.37 -7.81 4.87
N ASN A 56 -6.86 -7.65 3.64
CA ASN A 56 -7.43 -8.35 2.48
C ASN A 56 -6.75 -9.68 2.18
N TRP A 57 -5.47 -9.83 2.57
CA TRP A 57 -4.66 -11.01 2.24
C TRP A 57 -4.22 -11.79 3.47
N ASP A 58 -4.69 -11.38 4.64
CA ASP A 58 -4.49 -12.05 5.90
C ASP A 58 -3.02 -12.35 6.18
N GLU A 59 -2.15 -11.39 5.86
CA GLU A 59 -0.70 -11.55 5.95
C GLU A 59 -0.29 -11.89 7.39
N ASP A 60 -0.85 -11.19 8.39
CA ASP A 60 -0.59 -11.43 9.81
C ASP A 60 -0.99 -12.83 10.31
N ARG A 61 -2.06 -13.42 9.77
CA ARG A 61 -2.48 -14.78 10.16
C ARG A 61 -1.88 -15.87 9.27
N CYS A 62 -1.03 -15.51 8.31
CA CYS A 62 -0.40 -16.46 7.41
C CYS A 62 0.57 -17.38 8.17
N ARG A 63 0.36 -18.70 8.10
CA ARG A 63 1.19 -19.71 8.82
C ARG A 63 2.36 -20.28 8.02
N ILE A 64 2.59 -19.74 6.82
CA ILE A 64 3.70 -20.18 5.96
C ILE A 64 5.01 -19.73 6.62
N ARG A 65 5.88 -20.69 6.96
CA ARG A 65 7.08 -20.45 7.78
C ARG A 65 8.32 -21.25 7.34
N THR A 66 8.24 -21.96 6.23
CA THR A 66 9.29 -22.88 5.77
C THR A 66 9.95 -22.37 4.48
N GLY A 67 11.27 -22.54 4.39
CA GLY A 67 12.07 -22.16 3.22
C GLY A 67 11.81 -20.73 2.75
N TYR A 68 11.70 -20.54 1.44
CA TYR A 68 11.39 -19.24 0.81
C TYR A 68 9.89 -18.90 0.81
N GLY A 69 9.04 -19.70 1.45
CA GLY A 69 7.59 -19.50 1.48
C GLY A 69 7.16 -18.10 1.95
N PRO A 70 7.63 -17.62 3.13
CA PRO A 70 7.24 -16.31 3.65
C PRO A 70 7.60 -15.16 2.69
N GLU A 71 8.83 -15.19 2.17
CA GLU A 71 9.34 -14.16 1.25
C GLU A 71 8.59 -14.18 -0.09
N ASN A 72 8.43 -15.35 -0.69
CA ASN A 72 7.73 -15.51 -1.96
C ASN A 72 6.28 -15.04 -1.84
N MET A 73 5.59 -15.41 -0.76
CA MET A 73 4.23 -14.97 -0.53
C MET A 73 4.15 -13.46 -0.42
N SER A 74 4.99 -12.83 0.42
CA SER A 74 4.98 -11.36 0.58
C SER A 74 5.24 -10.64 -0.76
N ARG A 75 6.19 -11.13 -1.57
CA ARG A 75 6.46 -10.60 -2.92
C ARG A 75 5.24 -10.73 -3.84
N LEU A 76 4.59 -11.89 -3.88
CA LEU A 76 3.38 -12.12 -4.68
C LEU A 76 2.22 -11.22 -4.25
N ARG A 77 2.04 -11.01 -2.93
CA ARG A 77 1.01 -10.11 -2.40
C ARG A 77 1.21 -8.67 -2.84
N ARG A 78 2.43 -8.18 -2.64
CA ARG A 78 2.82 -6.82 -3.03
C ARG A 78 2.71 -6.62 -4.54
N PHE A 79 3.12 -7.62 -5.33
CA PHE A 79 2.96 -7.60 -6.78
C PHE A 79 1.49 -7.45 -7.20
N ALA A 80 0.60 -8.29 -6.69
CA ALA A 80 -0.82 -8.24 -7.03
C ALA A 80 -1.48 -6.91 -6.63
N ILE A 81 -1.15 -6.37 -5.46
CA ILE A 81 -1.63 -5.04 -5.05
C ILE A 81 -1.12 -3.96 -6.00
N GLY A 82 0.16 -4.02 -6.39
CA GLY A 82 0.75 -3.11 -7.36
C GLY A 82 0.02 -3.13 -8.70
N VAL A 83 -0.28 -4.32 -9.22
CA VAL A 83 -1.06 -4.52 -10.46
C VAL A 83 -2.50 -3.99 -10.33
N ILE A 84 -3.15 -4.21 -9.19
CA ILE A 84 -4.51 -3.70 -8.97
C ILE A 84 -4.51 -2.17 -8.97
N LYS A 85 -3.56 -1.55 -8.28
CA LYS A 85 -3.46 -0.10 -8.13
C LYS A 85 -2.99 0.63 -9.38
N SER A 86 -2.17 0.00 -10.21
CA SER A 86 -1.67 0.63 -11.45
C SER A 86 -2.78 1.00 -12.43
N ARG A 87 -4.00 0.46 -12.24
CA ARG A 87 -5.20 0.75 -13.04
C ARG A 87 -6.14 1.76 -12.41
N GLY A 88 -5.68 2.53 -11.42
CA GLY A 88 -6.47 3.61 -10.82
C GLY A 88 -7.67 3.14 -10.00
N VAL A 89 -7.65 1.91 -9.50
CA VAL A 89 -8.74 1.36 -8.69
C VAL A 89 -8.83 2.09 -7.34
N THR A 90 -10.01 2.63 -7.03
CA THR A 90 -10.29 3.32 -5.77
C THR A 90 -10.58 2.35 -4.62
N ASN A 91 -11.18 1.19 -4.90
CA ASN A 91 -11.48 0.15 -3.91
C ASN A 91 -10.77 -1.17 -4.23
N VAL A 92 -9.57 -1.34 -3.66
CA VAL A 92 -8.73 -2.52 -3.86
C VAL A 92 -9.41 -3.79 -3.32
N ALA A 93 -10.07 -3.71 -2.16
CA ALA A 93 -10.74 -4.84 -1.54
C ALA A 93 -11.86 -5.43 -2.43
N GLN A 94 -12.67 -4.55 -3.03
CA GLN A 94 -13.71 -4.94 -3.98
C GLN A 94 -13.09 -5.60 -5.22
N LYS A 95 -12.01 -5.04 -5.76
CA LYS A 95 -11.34 -5.61 -6.93
C LYS A 95 -10.74 -6.98 -6.63
N ILE A 96 -10.12 -7.16 -5.47
CA ILE A 96 -9.64 -8.47 -5.01
C ILE A 96 -10.79 -9.48 -5.01
N ARG A 97 -11.96 -9.14 -4.43
CA ARG A 97 -13.12 -10.04 -4.42
C ARG A 97 -13.64 -10.41 -5.82
N GLN A 98 -13.59 -9.47 -6.77
CA GLN A 98 -13.98 -9.73 -8.16
C GLN A 98 -13.00 -10.65 -8.90
N LEU A 99 -11.71 -10.52 -8.61
CA LEU A 99 -10.66 -11.31 -9.25
C LEU A 99 -10.43 -12.66 -8.56
N CYS A 100 -10.77 -12.76 -7.27
CA CYS A 100 -10.57 -13.96 -6.46
C CYS A 100 -11.27 -15.16 -7.10
N LEU A 101 -10.52 -16.25 -7.31
CA LEU A 101 -10.98 -17.49 -7.91
C LEU A 101 -11.55 -17.37 -9.34
N ASN A 102 -11.41 -16.21 -10.01
CA ASN A 102 -11.83 -16.04 -11.39
C ASN A 102 -10.61 -15.86 -12.31
N ILE A 103 -10.09 -17.00 -12.76
CA ILE A 103 -8.88 -17.09 -13.57
C ILE A 103 -9.00 -16.25 -14.85
N ARG A 104 -10.14 -16.32 -15.54
CA ARG A 104 -10.35 -15.55 -16.78
C ARG A 104 -10.29 -14.05 -16.53
N LEU A 105 -10.99 -13.56 -15.50
CA LEU A 105 -10.95 -12.15 -15.15
C LEU A 105 -9.55 -11.71 -14.71
N VAL A 106 -8.78 -12.56 -14.02
CA VAL A 106 -7.37 -12.26 -13.70
C VAL A 106 -6.55 -12.11 -14.97
N PHE A 107 -6.63 -13.04 -15.92
CA PHE A 107 -5.89 -12.94 -17.18
C PHE A 107 -6.33 -11.74 -18.03
N ASP A 108 -7.64 -11.46 -18.11
CA ASP A 108 -8.16 -10.24 -18.73
C ASP A 108 -7.60 -9.00 -18.02
N TYR A 109 -7.53 -9.05 -16.68
CA TYR A 109 -6.96 -8.00 -15.85
C TYR A 109 -5.44 -7.89 -15.95
N LEU A 110 -4.75 -8.88 -16.50
CA LEU A 110 -3.33 -8.82 -16.84
C LEU A 110 -3.10 -8.48 -18.32
N ARG A 111 -4.16 -8.30 -19.11
CA ARG A 111 -4.12 -8.15 -20.57
C ARG A 111 -3.50 -9.35 -21.29
N MET A 112 -3.73 -10.54 -20.76
CA MET A 112 -3.17 -11.80 -21.26
C MET A 112 -4.17 -12.59 -22.12
N THR A 113 -5.30 -11.99 -22.48
CA THR A 113 -6.32 -12.62 -23.33
C THR A 113 -6.59 -11.79 -24.58
N ALA A 114 -7.05 -12.43 -25.65
CA ALA A 114 -7.42 -11.72 -26.87
C ALA A 114 -8.49 -10.63 -26.64
N ASN A 115 -9.45 -10.87 -25.73
CA ASN A 115 -10.52 -9.94 -25.39
C ASN A 115 -10.03 -8.67 -24.67
N SER A 116 -8.88 -8.73 -24.01
CA SER A 116 -8.27 -7.61 -23.28
C SER A 116 -7.23 -6.84 -24.11
N CYS A 117 -6.84 -7.40 -25.28
CA CYS A 117 -5.95 -6.79 -26.25
C CYS A 117 -6.69 -6.09 -27.40
N SER A 118 -7.92 -6.51 -27.71
CA SER A 118 -8.71 -6.00 -28.84
C SER A 118 -9.23 -4.56 -28.70
N ALA A 119 -9.16 -3.97 -27.50
CA ALA A 119 -9.46 -2.55 -27.29
C ALA A 119 -8.40 -1.59 -27.90
N VAL A 120 -7.28 -2.11 -28.41
CA VAL A 120 -6.26 -1.37 -29.16
C VAL A 120 -6.34 -1.71 -30.65
N ARG A 121 -7.54 -1.73 -31.23
CA ARG A 121 -7.69 -1.55 -32.68
C ARG A 121 -7.94 -0.06 -32.93
N CYS A 122 -6.86 0.67 -33.20
CA CYS A 122 -6.95 1.98 -33.84
C CYS A 122 -7.82 1.86 -35.10
N ARG A 123 -8.76 2.79 -35.26
CA ARG A 123 -9.24 3.19 -36.58
C ARG A 123 -8.18 4.06 -37.24
#